data_AF-A0A923IT62-F1
#
_entry.id   AF-A0A923IT62-F1
#
_cell.length_a   1.000
_cell.length_b   1.000
_cell.length_c   1.000
_cell.angle_alpha   90.00
_cell.angle_beta   90.00
_cell.angle_gamma   90.00
#
_symmetry.space_group_name_H-M   'P 1'
#
loop_
_entity.id
_entity.type
_entity.pdbx_description
1 polymer ?
#
loop_
_entity_poly.entity_id
_entity_poly.type
_entity_poly.pdbx_seq_one_letter_code
_entity_poly.pdbx_strand_id
1 'polypeptide(L)'
;MREFFKYVFATVVGIVISTFVITLLFVVIIIGFVSSIGEEKAVVVKNNSVLYLDLDQAITERTPENSILDKYIGGEEKSIGFYDVIKALKAAKTDDKIECVYINVSAPNAGMATMLEVRNALIDFKKSKKPIIAYSEIYSQGAYYLASAANKVYLNPQGALEFKGFSSELTFFKGALDKLGIEAQIIRVGNYKSAVEPFITTKMSDYNRQQVTAYVGGLYQTFLQGISETRHISTDSLSMLANDYKIQLPKDALTYKMVDGLRYKDEILNELKNITGKDKKSSLNTVSINDYIANLPAETSSTSKDEIAVIYANGDIVGGEGSDHQIGSERISRAIRKARLDDDIKAIVLRVNSGGGSALASDVIWREVILSKKVKPVIASFGDVAASGGYYIGCAADSIFVQPNTITGSIGVFGIIPNFQNLLNNKLGITFDGVKTGQYADIMSVNRPLTAGERFIIQTDVNHVYDSFITRVADGRKKTKAQVDSIGGGHVWIGTDAVKNGLADRLGSFNDAIKAAAKKAKISDFKVVEYPEKIDPLKGFLASAKENISVYYTKKELGENYLIFKQMQKAIVNSGVQARMDYEVKIK
;
A
#
# COMPACT_ATOMS: atom_id res chain seq x y z
N MET A 1 -23.65 -26.74 59.43
CA MET A 1 -23.80 -27.60 58.23
C MET A 1 -24.94 -27.17 57.31
N ARG A 2 -26.15 -26.87 57.81
CA ARG A 2 -27.29 -26.48 56.96
C ARG A 2 -27.05 -25.23 56.09
N GLU A 3 -26.43 -24.19 56.65
CA GLU A 3 -26.05 -22.98 55.88
C GLU A 3 -24.98 -23.28 54.82
N PHE A 4 -24.01 -24.15 55.11
CA PHE A 4 -22.99 -24.58 54.15
C PHE A 4 -23.61 -25.26 52.93
N PHE A 5 -24.49 -26.25 53.13
CA PHE A 5 -25.18 -26.93 52.03
C PHE A 5 -26.09 -25.97 51.24
N LYS A 6 -26.75 -25.02 51.91
CA LYS A 6 -27.57 -23.99 51.25
C LYS A 6 -26.76 -23.12 50.29
N TYR A 7 -25.58 -22.64 50.71
CA TYR A 7 -24.71 -21.85 49.82
C TYR A 7 -24.08 -22.69 48.71
N VAL A 8 -23.65 -23.93 49.00
CA VAL A 8 -23.13 -24.84 47.98
C VAL A 8 -24.17 -25.14 46.89
N PHE A 9 -25.41 -25.48 47.27
CA PHE A 9 -26.47 -25.72 46.30
C PHE A 9 -26.87 -24.44 45.54
N ALA A 10 -26.89 -23.28 46.20
CA ALA A 10 -27.14 -22.00 45.53
C ALA A 10 -26.04 -21.67 44.49
N THR A 11 -24.76 -21.92 44.80
CA THR A 11 -23.65 -21.73 43.85
C THR A 11 -23.71 -22.72 42.70
N VAL A 12 -24.00 -24.00 42.95
CA VAL A 12 -24.16 -25.01 41.88
C VAL A 12 -25.32 -24.63 40.95
N VAL A 13 -26.48 -24.23 41.50
CA VAL A 13 -27.62 -23.77 40.71
C VAL A 13 -27.26 -22.49 39.93
N GLY A 14 -26.54 -21.55 40.56
CA GLY A 14 -26.04 -20.35 39.90
C GLY A 14 -25.13 -20.68 38.71
N ILE A 15 -24.17 -21.58 38.88
CA ILE A 15 -23.26 -22.01 37.80
C ILE A 15 -24.03 -22.69 36.68
N VAL A 16 -24.99 -23.57 36.99
CA VAL A 16 -25.80 -24.27 35.98
C VAL A 16 -26.65 -23.27 35.19
N ILE A 17 -27.31 -22.32 35.86
CA ILE A 17 -28.10 -21.27 35.21
C ILE A 17 -27.20 -20.36 34.37
N SER A 18 -26.07 -19.90 34.90
CA SER A 18 -25.11 -19.06 34.15
C SER A 18 -24.57 -19.79 32.93
N THR A 19 -24.23 -21.08 33.06
CA THR A 19 -23.74 -21.90 31.94
C THR A 19 -24.83 -22.08 30.89
N PHE A 20 -26.08 -22.33 31.30
CA PHE A 20 -27.22 -22.43 30.38
C PHE A 20 -27.50 -21.12 29.65
N VAL A 21 -27.49 -19.99 30.36
CA VAL A 21 -27.68 -18.65 29.76
C VAL A 21 -26.54 -18.30 28.79
N ILE A 22 -25.29 -18.57 29.16
CA ILE A 22 -24.14 -18.35 28.28
C ILE A 22 -24.25 -19.26 27.05
N THR A 23 -24.62 -20.52 27.21
CA THR A 23 -24.79 -21.46 26.09
C THR A 23 -25.94 -21.02 25.18
N LEU A 24 -27.07 -20.57 25.74
CA LEU A 24 -28.19 -20.04 24.98
C LEU A 24 -27.79 -18.78 24.20
N LEU A 25 -27.07 -17.84 24.83
CA LEU A 25 -26.51 -16.67 24.15
C LEU A 25 -25.56 -17.08 23.03
N PHE A 26 -24.71 -18.08 23.27
CA PHE A 26 -23.78 -18.61 22.27
C PHE A 26 -24.53 -19.26 21.10
N VAL A 27 -25.61 -20.01 21.36
CA VAL A 27 -26.48 -20.61 20.34
C VAL A 27 -27.23 -19.55 19.56
N VAL A 28 -27.74 -18.49 20.20
CA VAL A 28 -28.38 -17.36 19.51
C VAL A 28 -27.38 -16.61 18.63
N ILE A 29 -26.14 -16.43 19.10
CA ILE A 29 -25.05 -15.85 18.30
C ILE A 29 -24.71 -16.76 17.12
N ILE A 30 -24.60 -18.07 17.33
CA ILE A 30 -24.33 -19.05 16.25
C ILE A 30 -25.49 -19.11 15.26
N ILE A 31 -26.75 -19.09 15.71
CA ILE A 31 -27.92 -19.07 14.83
C ILE A 31 -27.98 -17.75 14.06
N GLY A 32 -27.68 -16.61 14.69
CA GLY A 32 -27.53 -15.33 14.01
C GLY A 32 -26.40 -15.35 12.97
N PHE A 33 -25.29 -16.00 13.30
CA PHE A 33 -24.16 -16.21 12.40
C PHE A 33 -24.51 -17.13 11.23
N VAL A 34 -25.14 -18.29 11.48
CA VAL A 34 -25.55 -19.26 10.44
C VAL A 34 -26.68 -18.71 9.57
N SER A 35 -27.65 -17.98 10.14
CA SER A 35 -28.74 -17.35 9.39
C SER A 35 -28.27 -16.18 8.53
N SER A 36 -27.13 -15.56 8.86
CA SER A 36 -26.51 -14.50 8.06
C SER A 36 -25.53 -15.02 6.99
N ILE A 37 -25.21 -16.31 7.00
CA ILE A 37 -24.59 -17.03 5.87
C ILE A 37 -25.62 -17.28 4.73
N GLY A 38 -26.90 -16.94 4.95
CA GLY A 38 -27.92 -16.97 3.90
C GLY A 38 -27.49 -16.18 2.67
N GLU A 39 -27.61 -16.81 1.49
CA GLU A 39 -27.19 -16.31 0.18
C GLU A 39 -27.35 -14.79 0.04
N GLU A 40 -26.22 -14.07 -0.06
CA GLU A 40 -26.25 -12.68 -0.49
C GLU A 40 -27.03 -12.63 -1.81
N LYS A 41 -28.22 -12.00 -1.78
CA LYS A 41 -29.00 -11.83 -3.00
C LYS A 41 -28.14 -11.09 -4.01
N ALA A 42 -27.76 -11.79 -5.08
CA ALA A 42 -26.99 -11.22 -6.17
C ALA A 42 -27.59 -9.87 -6.58
N VAL A 43 -26.77 -8.82 -6.57
CA VAL A 43 -27.23 -7.48 -6.95
C VAL A 43 -27.46 -7.50 -8.45
N VAL A 44 -28.73 -7.55 -8.85
CA VAL A 44 -29.11 -7.56 -10.26
C VAL A 44 -28.85 -6.17 -10.85
N VAL A 45 -27.85 -6.08 -11.72
CA VAL A 45 -27.61 -4.89 -12.55
C VAL A 45 -28.83 -4.67 -13.46
N LYS A 46 -29.55 -3.58 -13.23
CA LYS A 46 -30.75 -3.18 -13.99
C LYS A 46 -30.34 -2.51 -15.30
N ASN A 47 -31.21 -2.54 -16.31
CA ASN A 47 -31.00 -1.76 -17.53
C ASN A 47 -30.95 -0.26 -17.22
N ASN A 48 -30.21 0.48 -18.04
CA ASN A 48 -30.05 1.92 -17.94
C ASN A 48 -29.49 2.37 -16.57
N SER A 49 -28.47 1.65 -16.08
CA SER A 49 -27.81 1.91 -14.80
C SER A 49 -26.62 2.85 -14.93
N VAL A 50 -26.37 3.59 -13.86
CA VAL A 50 -25.13 4.33 -13.63
C VAL A 50 -24.19 3.47 -12.79
N LEU A 51 -22.96 3.28 -13.24
CA LEU A 51 -21.91 2.70 -12.41
C LEU A 51 -21.37 3.77 -11.45
N TYR A 52 -21.62 3.61 -10.16
CA TYR A 52 -21.19 4.53 -9.11
C TYR A 52 -19.80 4.15 -8.60
N LEU A 53 -18.83 5.00 -8.89
CA LEU A 53 -17.43 4.86 -8.49
C LEU A 53 -17.20 5.69 -7.23
N ASP A 54 -17.29 5.04 -6.08
CA ASP A 54 -16.84 5.64 -4.82
C ASP A 54 -15.33 5.40 -4.66
N LEU A 55 -14.54 6.44 -4.90
CA LEU A 55 -13.07 6.37 -4.83
C LEU A 55 -12.51 7.04 -3.57
N ASP A 56 -13.37 7.45 -2.63
CA ASP A 56 -12.98 7.88 -1.28
C ASP A 56 -12.80 6.69 -0.32
N GLN A 57 -13.22 5.49 -0.74
CA GLN A 57 -12.89 4.24 -0.07
C GLN A 57 -11.39 3.90 -0.26
N ALA A 58 -10.80 3.09 0.62
CA ALA A 58 -9.39 2.71 0.47
C ALA A 58 -9.16 1.88 -0.80
N ILE A 59 -8.22 2.29 -1.65
CA ILE A 59 -7.85 1.54 -2.86
C ILE A 59 -6.55 0.80 -2.57
N THR A 60 -6.67 -0.52 -2.38
CA THR A 60 -5.58 -1.37 -1.91
C THR A 60 -4.98 -2.20 -3.05
N GLU A 61 -3.87 -2.90 -2.77
CA GLU A 61 -3.26 -3.84 -3.72
C GLU A 61 -4.20 -5.00 -4.09
N ARG A 62 -5.05 -5.43 -3.15
CA ARG A 62 -5.98 -6.54 -3.31
C ARG A 62 -7.22 -6.34 -2.44
N THR A 63 -8.40 -6.62 -2.99
CA THR A 63 -9.66 -6.54 -2.24
C THR A 63 -9.64 -7.53 -1.07
N PRO A 64 -9.83 -7.09 0.18
CA PRO A 64 -9.94 -7.99 1.32
C PRO A 64 -11.11 -8.97 1.16
N GLU A 65 -11.02 -10.14 1.79
CA GLU A 65 -12.23 -10.93 2.02
C GLU A 65 -13.01 -10.31 3.17
N ASN A 66 -14.19 -9.77 2.88
CA ASN A 66 -15.02 -9.16 3.90
C ASN A 66 -15.46 -10.23 4.91
N SER A 67 -15.16 -10.06 6.19
CA SER A 67 -15.79 -10.87 7.24
C SER A 67 -17.23 -10.41 7.43
N ILE A 68 -18.15 -11.35 7.65
CA ILE A 68 -19.50 -11.02 8.11
C ILE A 68 -19.44 -10.24 9.44
N LEU A 69 -18.43 -10.50 10.29
CA LEU A 69 -18.21 -9.73 11.52
C LEU A 69 -17.94 -8.24 11.25
N ASP A 70 -17.26 -7.88 10.16
CA ASP A 70 -16.89 -6.49 9.86
C ASP A 70 -18.12 -5.64 9.53
N LYS A 71 -19.14 -6.26 8.92
CA LYS A 71 -20.45 -5.63 8.64
C LYS A 71 -21.25 -5.30 9.92
N TYR A 72 -21.07 -6.06 11.00
CA TYR A 72 -21.87 -5.92 12.23
C TYR A 72 -21.13 -5.22 13.38
N ILE A 73 -19.80 -5.34 13.47
CA ILE A 73 -18.99 -4.72 14.53
C ILE A 73 -18.56 -3.29 14.15
N GLY A 74 -18.78 -2.88 12.89
CA GLY A 74 -18.50 -1.51 12.43
C GLY A 74 -17.01 -1.19 12.35
N GLY A 75 -16.20 -2.20 12.00
CA GLY A 75 -14.75 -2.19 12.22
C GLY A 75 -13.87 -1.68 11.08
N GLU A 76 -14.27 -1.79 9.82
CA GLU A 76 -13.43 -1.39 8.69
C GLU A 76 -14.13 -0.45 7.71
N GLU A 77 -13.40 0.60 7.30
CA GLU A 77 -13.73 1.43 6.15
C GLU A 77 -13.80 0.55 4.90
N LYS A 78 -14.79 0.80 4.02
CA LYS A 78 -14.88 0.09 2.74
C LYS A 78 -13.55 0.19 1.99
N SER A 79 -13.15 -0.90 1.34
CA SER A 79 -11.98 -0.93 0.49
C SER A 79 -12.21 -1.76 -0.76
N ILE A 80 -11.42 -1.48 -1.79
CA ILE A 80 -11.44 -2.20 -3.06
C ILE A 80 -10.02 -2.31 -3.61
N GLY A 81 -9.67 -3.47 -4.15
CA GLY A 81 -8.40 -3.68 -4.83
C GLY A 81 -8.37 -2.88 -6.14
N PHE A 82 -7.25 -2.23 -6.43
CA PHE A 82 -7.11 -1.44 -7.68
C PHE A 82 -7.37 -2.29 -8.92
N TYR A 83 -6.97 -3.57 -8.92
CA TYR A 83 -7.19 -4.45 -10.06
C TYR A 83 -8.67 -4.77 -10.27
N ASP A 84 -9.45 -4.85 -9.21
CA ASP A 84 -10.90 -5.03 -9.26
C ASP A 84 -11.60 -3.77 -9.79
N VAL A 85 -11.09 -2.57 -9.48
CA VAL A 85 -11.54 -1.32 -10.13
C VAL A 85 -11.30 -1.37 -11.63
N ILE A 86 -10.12 -1.84 -12.07
CA ILE A 86 -9.78 -1.98 -13.49
C ILE A 86 -10.71 -3.00 -14.17
N LYS A 87 -10.93 -4.17 -13.55
CA LYS A 87 -11.82 -5.22 -14.07
C LYS A 87 -13.25 -4.69 -14.21
N ALA A 88 -13.77 -4.00 -13.19
CA ALA A 88 -15.10 -3.42 -13.20
C ALA A 88 -15.28 -2.41 -14.34
N LEU A 89 -14.34 -1.48 -14.51
CA LEU A 89 -14.36 -0.51 -15.61
C LEU A 89 -14.25 -1.20 -16.98
N LYS A 90 -13.39 -2.22 -17.11
CA LYS A 90 -13.24 -2.99 -18.35
C LYS A 90 -14.54 -3.71 -18.73
N ALA A 91 -15.24 -4.33 -17.77
CA ALA A 91 -16.51 -5.00 -18.02
C ALA A 91 -17.63 -3.99 -18.36
N ALA A 92 -17.74 -2.92 -17.57
CA ALA A 92 -18.75 -1.87 -17.78
C ALA A 92 -18.62 -1.18 -19.14
N LYS A 93 -17.41 -1.17 -19.72
CA LYS A 93 -17.13 -0.63 -21.05
C LYS A 93 -18.02 -1.27 -22.13
N THR A 94 -18.29 -2.57 -22.02
CA THR A 94 -19.07 -3.37 -23.00
C THR A 94 -20.41 -3.85 -22.46
N ASP A 95 -20.76 -3.53 -21.22
CA ASP A 95 -22.04 -3.90 -20.61
C ASP A 95 -23.16 -2.94 -21.04
N ASP A 96 -24.08 -3.40 -21.88
CA ASP A 96 -25.20 -2.59 -22.39
C ASP A 96 -26.16 -2.10 -21.30
N LYS A 97 -26.08 -2.64 -20.08
CA LYS A 97 -26.89 -2.16 -18.96
C LYS A 97 -26.30 -0.90 -18.30
N ILE A 98 -25.02 -0.62 -18.50
CA ILE A 98 -24.34 0.55 -17.94
C ILE A 98 -24.29 1.66 -18.99
N GLU A 99 -24.92 2.80 -18.69
CA GLU A 99 -24.99 3.95 -19.60
C GLU A 99 -23.84 4.93 -19.38
N CYS A 100 -23.43 5.09 -18.12
CA CYS A 100 -22.39 6.04 -17.73
C CYS A 100 -21.72 5.66 -16.41
N VAL A 101 -20.58 6.32 -16.14
CA VAL A 101 -19.87 6.24 -14.88
C VAL A 101 -20.05 7.56 -14.13
N TYR A 102 -20.39 7.46 -12.84
CA TYR A 102 -20.42 8.60 -11.93
C TYR A 102 -19.34 8.45 -10.85
N ILE A 103 -18.35 9.33 -10.85
CA ILE A 103 -17.24 9.35 -9.90
C ILE A 103 -17.59 10.25 -8.70
N ASN A 104 -17.52 9.66 -7.51
CA ASN A 104 -17.49 10.34 -6.23
C ASN A 104 -16.06 10.25 -5.65
N VAL A 105 -15.39 11.39 -5.55
CA VAL A 105 -14.03 11.45 -5.00
C VAL A 105 -13.72 12.84 -4.45
N SER A 106 -13.29 12.90 -3.19
CA SER A 106 -12.96 14.13 -2.47
C SER A 106 -11.54 14.08 -1.91
N ALA A 107 -11.14 12.93 -1.36
CA ALA A 107 -9.82 12.67 -0.79
C ALA A 107 -9.51 11.16 -0.89
N PRO A 108 -9.01 10.69 -2.05
CA PRO A 108 -8.79 9.27 -2.27
C PRO A 108 -7.70 8.74 -1.35
N ASN A 109 -7.93 7.57 -0.76
CA ASN A 109 -6.95 6.85 0.04
C ASN A 109 -6.22 5.81 -0.83
N ALA A 110 -5.26 6.30 -1.61
CA ALA A 110 -4.47 5.51 -2.55
C ALA A 110 -3.11 6.15 -2.79
N GLY A 111 -2.08 5.35 -3.06
CA GLY A 111 -0.79 5.88 -3.52
C GLY A 111 -0.85 6.40 -4.97
N MET A 112 0.16 7.17 -5.37
CA MET A 112 0.17 7.85 -6.67
C MET A 112 0.17 6.88 -7.86
N ALA A 113 0.91 5.78 -7.80
CA ALA A 113 0.94 4.79 -8.87
C ALA A 113 -0.39 4.03 -8.93
N THR A 114 -0.96 3.70 -7.77
CA THR A 114 -2.30 3.12 -7.67
C THR A 114 -3.37 4.06 -8.27
N MET A 115 -3.30 5.36 -7.99
CA MET A 115 -4.19 6.34 -8.64
C MET A 115 -4.00 6.42 -10.15
N LEU A 116 -2.76 6.29 -10.65
CA LEU A 116 -2.49 6.30 -12.08
C LEU A 116 -2.98 5.01 -12.77
N GLU A 117 -2.95 3.84 -12.11
CA GLU A 117 -3.65 2.62 -12.59
C GLU A 117 -5.15 2.88 -12.81
N VAL A 118 -5.82 3.42 -11.79
CA VAL A 118 -7.27 3.74 -11.85
C VAL A 118 -7.55 4.81 -12.91
N ARG A 119 -6.74 5.88 -12.95
CA ARG A 119 -6.84 6.94 -13.96
C ARG A 119 -6.74 6.39 -15.38
N ASN A 120 -5.78 5.50 -15.64
CA ASN A 120 -5.61 4.88 -16.96
C ASN A 120 -6.81 4.02 -17.34
N ALA A 121 -7.43 3.31 -16.39
CA ALA A 121 -8.67 2.57 -16.62
C ALA A 121 -9.86 3.49 -16.95
N LEU A 122 -9.98 4.64 -16.27
CA LEU A 122 -10.98 5.66 -16.60
C LEU A 122 -10.78 6.21 -18.02
N ILE A 123 -9.53 6.50 -18.41
CA ILE A 123 -9.19 6.96 -19.76
C ILE A 123 -9.53 5.88 -20.80
N ASP A 124 -9.25 4.60 -20.52
CA ASP A 124 -9.63 3.52 -21.44
C ASP A 124 -11.14 3.32 -21.55
N PHE A 125 -11.88 3.47 -20.44
CA PHE A 125 -13.34 3.41 -20.43
C PHE A 125 -13.96 4.45 -21.37
N LYS A 126 -13.42 5.68 -21.44
CA LYS A 126 -13.91 6.75 -22.32
C LYS A 126 -13.93 6.37 -23.80
N LYS A 127 -13.12 5.39 -24.22
CA LYS A 127 -13.14 4.87 -25.60
C LYS A 127 -14.46 4.18 -25.97
N SER A 128 -15.26 3.76 -24.98
CA SER A 128 -16.63 3.26 -25.21
C SER A 128 -17.63 4.34 -25.64
N LYS A 129 -17.27 5.63 -25.50
CA LYS A 129 -18.14 6.79 -25.67
C LYS A 129 -19.24 6.94 -24.62
N LYS A 130 -19.33 6.03 -23.64
CA LYS A 130 -20.16 6.21 -22.44
C LYS A 130 -19.57 7.35 -21.59
N PRO A 131 -20.36 8.34 -21.16
CA PRO A 131 -19.83 9.48 -20.44
C PRO A 131 -19.36 9.10 -19.03
N ILE A 132 -18.31 9.78 -18.58
CA ILE A 132 -17.86 9.80 -17.19
C ILE A 132 -18.15 11.19 -16.62
N ILE A 133 -18.94 11.26 -15.55
CA ILE A 133 -19.24 12.47 -14.81
C ILE A 133 -18.53 12.39 -13.45
N ALA A 134 -17.75 13.40 -13.09
CA ALA A 134 -17.16 13.55 -11.76
C ALA A 134 -17.79 14.75 -11.05
N TYR A 135 -18.18 14.57 -9.79
CA TYR A 135 -18.66 15.64 -8.93
C TYR A 135 -18.16 15.45 -7.51
N SER A 136 -17.68 16.53 -6.91
CA SER A 136 -17.45 16.64 -5.48
C SER A 136 -17.70 18.07 -5.00
N GLU A 137 -17.96 18.20 -3.71
CA GLU A 137 -17.99 19.49 -3.03
C GLU A 137 -16.58 20.00 -2.75
N ILE A 138 -15.64 19.09 -2.50
CA ILE A 138 -14.24 19.42 -2.25
C ILE A 138 -13.38 18.43 -3.02
N TYR A 139 -12.48 18.94 -3.86
CA TYR A 139 -11.41 18.13 -4.44
C TYR A 139 -10.08 18.45 -3.75
N SER A 140 -9.51 17.46 -3.06
CA SER A 140 -8.07 17.41 -2.83
C SER A 140 -7.30 17.30 -4.16
N GLN A 141 -5.99 17.52 -4.14
CA GLN A 141 -5.14 17.37 -5.33
C GLN A 141 -5.26 15.96 -5.94
N GLY A 142 -5.23 14.91 -5.10
CA GLY A 142 -5.38 13.52 -5.53
C GLY A 142 -6.77 13.23 -6.11
N ALA A 143 -7.83 13.78 -5.50
CA ALA A 143 -9.18 13.65 -6.01
C ALA A 143 -9.33 14.32 -7.38
N TYR A 144 -8.80 15.53 -7.54
CA TYR A 144 -8.80 16.23 -8.82
C TYR A 144 -7.96 15.48 -9.88
N TYR A 145 -6.86 14.84 -9.47
CA TYR A 145 -6.09 13.98 -10.37
C TYR A 145 -6.93 12.81 -10.91
N LEU A 146 -7.78 12.17 -10.11
CA LEU A 146 -8.68 11.13 -10.63
C LEU A 146 -9.83 11.74 -11.44
N ALA A 147 -10.49 12.75 -10.89
CA ALA A 147 -11.66 13.40 -11.50
C ALA A 147 -11.35 14.02 -12.87
N SER A 148 -10.17 14.61 -13.06
CA SER A 148 -9.75 15.22 -14.33
C SER A 148 -9.69 14.24 -15.50
N ALA A 149 -9.74 12.92 -15.27
CA ALA A 149 -9.87 11.92 -16.32
C ALA A 149 -11.27 11.90 -16.95
N ALA A 150 -12.30 12.36 -16.23
CA ALA A 150 -13.70 12.32 -16.64
C ALA A 150 -13.99 13.12 -17.93
N ASN A 151 -15.19 12.96 -18.49
CA ASN A 151 -15.68 13.82 -19.58
C ASN A 151 -16.14 15.18 -19.04
N LYS A 152 -16.76 15.17 -17.85
CA LYS A 152 -17.21 16.38 -17.14
C LYS A 152 -16.76 16.32 -15.69
N VAL A 153 -16.14 17.40 -15.23
CA VAL A 153 -15.73 17.62 -13.85
C VAL A 153 -16.54 18.78 -13.31
N TYR A 154 -17.41 18.51 -12.35
CA TYR A 154 -18.22 19.53 -11.69
C TYR A 154 -17.76 19.73 -10.26
N LEU A 155 -17.87 20.97 -9.79
CA LEU A 155 -17.56 21.39 -8.43
C LEU A 155 -18.78 22.10 -7.84
N ASN A 156 -19.01 21.97 -6.54
CA ASN A 156 -20.06 22.73 -5.88
C ASN A 156 -19.79 24.26 -5.96
N PRO A 157 -20.80 25.12 -6.19
CA PRO A 157 -20.62 26.58 -6.26
C PRO A 157 -19.99 27.21 -5.02
N GLN A 158 -20.08 26.56 -3.85
CA GLN A 158 -19.48 26.96 -2.57
C GLN A 158 -18.40 25.97 -2.10
N GLY A 159 -17.93 25.11 -3.00
CA GLY A 159 -16.93 24.08 -2.71
C GLY A 159 -15.49 24.57 -2.66
N ALA A 160 -14.55 23.64 -2.78
CA ALA A 160 -13.12 23.93 -2.89
C ALA A 160 -12.40 22.99 -3.86
N LEU A 161 -11.39 23.50 -4.56
CA LEU A 161 -10.43 22.69 -5.32
C LEU A 161 -9.04 23.06 -4.85
N GLU A 162 -8.37 22.10 -4.23
CA GLU A 162 -6.99 22.27 -3.78
C GLU A 162 -6.04 22.08 -4.97
N PHE A 163 -5.21 23.08 -5.25
CA PHE A 163 -4.18 23.01 -6.27
C PHE A 163 -2.99 23.91 -5.91
N LYS A 164 -2.03 23.34 -5.17
CA LYS A 164 -0.95 24.08 -4.49
C LYS A 164 0.44 23.48 -4.66
N GLY A 165 0.56 22.40 -5.43
CA GLY A 165 1.82 21.68 -5.62
C GLY A 165 2.07 20.65 -4.53
N PHE A 166 3.19 19.94 -4.66
CA PHE A 166 3.57 18.87 -3.74
C PHE A 166 4.59 19.35 -2.72
N SER A 167 4.39 18.92 -1.48
CA SER A 167 5.34 19.12 -0.39
C SER A 167 5.66 17.81 0.31
N SER A 168 6.89 17.70 0.84
CA SER A 168 7.30 16.58 1.69
C SER A 168 7.97 17.12 2.94
N GLU A 169 7.53 16.63 4.09
CA GLU A 169 8.02 17.04 5.40
C GLU A 169 8.47 15.80 6.18
N LEU A 170 9.61 15.90 6.85
CA LEU A 170 10.20 14.84 7.65
C LEU A 170 10.26 15.28 9.10
N THR A 171 9.80 14.40 9.99
CA THR A 171 9.92 14.60 11.44
C THR A 171 11.32 14.18 11.91
N PHE A 172 11.95 15.00 12.76
CA PHE A 172 13.25 14.70 13.38
C PHE A 172 13.10 14.55 14.89
N PHE A 173 13.60 13.44 15.43
CA PHE A 173 13.49 13.02 16.83
C PHE A 173 14.76 13.30 17.65
N LYS A 174 15.90 13.65 17.02
CA LYS A 174 17.18 13.86 17.72
C LYS A 174 17.07 14.73 18.97
N GLY A 175 16.41 15.88 18.86
CA GLY A 175 16.25 16.78 20.00
C GLY A 175 15.40 16.20 21.14
N ALA A 176 14.41 15.35 20.83
CA ALA A 176 13.63 14.64 21.84
C ALA A 176 14.46 13.51 22.49
N LEU A 177 15.20 12.74 21.69
CA LEU A 177 16.08 11.68 22.17
C LEU A 177 17.17 12.23 23.11
N ASP A 178 17.81 13.35 22.74
CA ASP A 178 18.79 14.03 23.59
C ASP A 178 18.19 14.45 24.94
N LYS A 179 16.99 15.05 24.91
CA LYS A 179 16.26 15.41 26.13
C LYS A 179 15.93 14.20 26.99
N LEU A 180 15.68 13.05 26.39
CA LEU A 180 15.41 11.79 27.09
C LEU A 180 16.70 11.06 27.52
N GLY A 181 17.89 11.50 27.10
CA GLY A 181 19.13 10.77 27.38
C GLY A 181 19.22 9.45 26.62
N ILE A 182 18.63 9.40 25.42
CA ILE A 182 18.65 8.25 24.52
C ILE A 182 19.57 8.59 23.35
N GLU A 183 20.58 7.76 23.11
CA GLU A 183 21.47 7.91 21.96
C GLU A 183 21.11 6.87 20.89
N ALA A 184 20.90 7.30 19.64
CA ALA A 184 20.72 6.39 18.52
C ALA A 184 22.10 6.06 17.90
N GLN A 185 22.60 4.84 18.11
CA GLN A 185 23.88 4.40 17.55
C GLN A 185 23.67 3.82 16.15
N ILE A 186 24.14 4.54 15.13
CA ILE A 186 23.92 4.19 13.73
C ILE A 186 25.12 3.48 13.12
N ILE A 187 24.81 2.50 12.27
CA ILE A 187 25.73 1.76 11.40
C ILE A 187 25.07 1.67 10.03
N ARG A 188 25.68 2.21 8.97
CA ARG A 188 25.07 2.26 7.64
C ARG A 188 26.11 2.20 6.51
N VAL A 189 25.64 1.88 5.32
CA VAL A 189 26.38 2.06 4.06
C VAL A 189 25.54 2.90 3.10
N GLY A 190 26.17 3.96 2.58
CA GLY A 190 25.58 4.88 1.60
C GLY A 190 25.17 6.25 2.16
N ASN A 191 25.55 7.31 1.44
CA ASN A 191 25.26 8.70 1.83
C ASN A 191 23.78 9.06 1.71
N TYR A 192 23.09 8.42 0.76
CA TYR A 192 21.67 8.61 0.49
C TYR A 192 20.77 7.73 1.38
N LYS A 193 21.36 6.84 2.21
CA LYS A 193 20.57 6.04 3.15
C LYS A 193 20.14 6.88 4.35
N SER A 194 19.03 7.61 4.20
CA SER A 194 18.61 8.68 5.10
C SER A 194 17.56 8.28 6.15
N ALA A 195 17.10 7.03 6.15
CA ALA A 195 16.18 6.43 7.15
C ALA A 195 16.59 6.68 8.61
N VAL A 196 17.89 6.86 8.82
CA VAL A 196 18.51 7.06 10.13
C VAL A 196 18.53 8.53 10.55
N GLU A 197 18.47 9.47 9.60
CA GLU A 197 18.64 10.91 9.85
C GLU A 197 17.67 11.47 10.89
N PRO A 198 16.37 11.10 10.89
CA PRO A 198 15.44 11.52 11.94
C PRO A 198 15.95 11.30 13.37
N PHE A 199 16.78 10.28 13.59
CA PHE A 199 17.25 9.88 14.91
C PHE A 199 18.61 10.48 15.30
N ILE A 200 19.37 11.04 14.34
CA ILE A 200 20.73 11.56 14.58
C ILE A 200 20.93 13.03 14.22
N THR A 201 20.06 13.61 13.39
CA THR A 201 20.11 15.04 13.01
C THR A 201 18.79 15.74 13.33
N THR A 202 18.76 17.05 13.17
CA THR A 202 17.57 17.90 13.35
C THR A 202 17.00 18.42 12.02
N LYS A 203 17.64 18.06 10.91
CA LYS A 203 17.27 18.44 9.55
C LYS A 203 17.86 17.44 8.56
N MET A 204 17.35 17.45 7.32
CA MET A 204 17.89 16.66 6.22
C MET A 204 19.37 17.01 5.99
N SER A 205 20.18 15.99 5.69
CA SER A 205 21.48 16.20 5.05
C SER A 205 21.32 16.75 3.63
N ASP A 206 22.41 17.24 3.03
CA ASP A 206 22.38 17.73 1.64
C ASP A 206 22.05 16.60 0.66
N TYR A 207 22.56 15.38 0.89
CA TYR A 207 22.24 14.20 0.11
C TYR A 207 20.75 13.84 0.19
N ASN A 208 20.20 13.83 1.41
CA ASN A 208 18.78 13.56 1.59
C ASN A 208 17.91 14.65 0.97
N ARG A 209 18.27 15.93 1.16
CA ARG A 209 17.56 17.05 0.52
C ARG A 209 17.56 16.92 -1.00
N GLN A 210 18.70 16.57 -1.60
CA GLN A 210 18.82 16.37 -3.05
C GLN A 210 17.87 15.27 -3.54
N GLN A 211 17.89 14.07 -2.93
CA GLN A 211 17.01 12.98 -3.37
C GLN A 211 15.53 13.32 -3.18
N VAL A 212 15.18 13.97 -2.06
CA VAL A 212 13.80 14.35 -1.75
C VAL A 212 13.28 15.37 -2.75
N THR A 213 14.05 16.41 -3.02
CA THR A 213 13.72 17.40 -4.06
C THR A 213 13.52 16.72 -5.41
N ALA A 214 14.41 15.81 -5.80
CA ALA A 214 14.34 15.13 -7.08
C ALA A 214 13.07 14.27 -7.22
N TYR A 215 12.79 13.38 -6.26
CA TYR A 215 11.64 12.49 -6.40
C TYR A 215 10.31 13.25 -6.21
N VAL A 216 10.22 14.23 -5.30
CA VAL A 216 8.99 15.04 -5.12
C VAL A 216 8.70 15.84 -6.41
N GLY A 217 9.73 16.46 -7.00
CA GLY A 217 9.59 17.20 -8.25
C GLY A 217 9.13 16.31 -9.41
N GLY A 218 9.69 15.11 -9.56
CA GLY A 218 9.29 14.19 -10.63
C GLY A 218 7.89 13.58 -10.45
N LEU A 219 7.47 13.34 -9.20
CA LEU A 219 6.10 12.94 -8.89
C LEU A 219 5.11 14.06 -9.25
N TYR A 220 5.43 15.30 -8.91
CA TYR A 220 4.62 16.46 -9.28
C TYR A 220 4.55 16.66 -10.79
N GLN A 221 5.66 16.48 -11.51
CA GLN A 221 5.65 16.56 -12.97
C GLN A 221 4.75 15.49 -13.60
N THR A 222 4.74 14.27 -13.09
CA THR A 222 3.84 13.21 -13.55
C THR A 222 2.37 13.57 -13.30
N PHE A 223 2.08 14.17 -12.14
CA PHE A 223 0.75 14.66 -11.79
C PHE A 223 0.27 15.76 -12.75
N LEU A 224 1.12 16.76 -13.02
CA LEU A 224 0.82 17.85 -13.95
C LEU A 224 0.62 17.33 -15.38
N GLN A 225 1.51 16.45 -15.84
CA GLN A 225 1.42 15.85 -17.17
C GLN A 225 0.10 15.10 -17.35
N GLY A 226 -0.30 14.30 -16.36
CA GLY A 226 -1.58 13.60 -16.39
C GLY A 226 -2.75 14.57 -16.57
N ILE A 227 -2.84 15.63 -15.77
CA ILE A 227 -3.91 16.64 -15.87
C ILE A 227 -3.86 17.37 -17.21
N SER A 228 -2.65 17.72 -17.67
CA SER A 228 -2.43 18.42 -18.93
C SER A 228 -3.02 17.65 -20.12
N GLU A 229 -2.81 16.34 -20.17
CA GLU A 229 -3.29 15.47 -21.25
C GLU A 229 -4.82 15.44 -21.37
N THR A 230 -5.55 15.54 -20.25
CA THR A 230 -7.02 15.43 -20.26
C THR A 230 -7.76 16.75 -20.20
N ARG A 231 -7.14 17.79 -19.62
CA ARG A 231 -7.73 19.14 -19.50
C ARG A 231 -7.22 20.11 -20.56
N HIS A 232 -6.19 19.74 -21.31
CA HIS A 232 -5.56 20.57 -22.34
C HIS A 232 -5.04 21.92 -21.81
N ILE A 233 -4.53 21.91 -20.58
CA ILE A 233 -3.83 23.03 -19.94
C ILE A 233 -2.35 22.66 -19.90
N SER A 234 -1.44 23.53 -20.34
CA SER A 234 0.00 23.19 -20.33
C SER A 234 0.50 22.96 -18.90
N THR A 235 1.52 22.12 -18.76
CA THR A 235 2.18 21.88 -17.47
C THR A 235 2.68 23.18 -16.84
N ASP A 236 3.19 24.11 -17.65
CA ASP A 236 3.68 25.42 -17.18
C ASP A 236 2.55 26.27 -16.61
N SER A 237 1.40 26.32 -17.28
CA SER A 237 0.23 27.02 -16.76
C SER A 237 -0.27 26.38 -15.47
N LEU A 238 -0.33 25.05 -15.40
CA LEU A 238 -0.70 24.35 -14.16
C LEU A 238 0.30 24.68 -13.04
N SER A 239 1.62 24.62 -13.30
CA SER A 239 2.63 25.01 -12.30
C SER A 239 2.45 26.45 -11.83
N MET A 240 2.15 27.39 -12.73
CA MET A 240 1.87 28.79 -12.37
C MET A 240 0.63 28.91 -11.48
N LEU A 241 -0.46 28.19 -11.79
CA LEU A 241 -1.68 28.21 -10.96
C LEU A 241 -1.39 27.77 -9.52
N ALA A 242 -0.54 26.76 -9.34
CA ALA A 242 -0.12 26.29 -8.03
C ALA A 242 0.83 27.28 -7.33
N ASN A 243 1.87 27.75 -8.03
CA ASN A 243 2.88 28.66 -7.48
C ASN A 243 2.30 29.99 -7.01
N ASP A 244 1.34 30.52 -7.76
CA ASP A 244 0.66 31.77 -7.43
C ASP A 244 -0.61 31.58 -6.58
N TYR A 245 -0.92 30.32 -6.21
CA TYR A 245 -2.14 29.94 -5.48
C TYR A 245 -3.41 30.57 -6.08
N LYS A 246 -3.58 30.44 -7.40
CA LYS A 246 -4.65 31.11 -8.16
C LYS A 246 -6.04 30.50 -7.95
N ILE A 247 -6.12 29.26 -7.48
CA ILE A 247 -7.39 28.58 -7.24
C ILE A 247 -7.77 28.78 -5.77
N GLN A 248 -8.51 29.84 -5.47
CA GLN A 248 -8.91 30.19 -4.10
C GLN A 248 -10.41 29.99 -3.90
N LEU A 249 -11.20 30.22 -4.95
CA LEU A 249 -12.65 30.06 -4.97
C LEU A 249 -13.06 29.11 -6.12
N PRO A 250 -14.24 28.46 -6.04
CA PRO A 250 -14.75 27.61 -7.13
C PRO A 250 -14.80 28.30 -8.50
N LYS A 251 -15.08 29.61 -8.52
CA LYS A 251 -15.11 30.41 -9.74
C LYS A 251 -13.73 30.49 -10.41
N ASP A 252 -12.65 30.43 -9.65
CA ASP A 252 -11.29 30.42 -10.21
C ASP A 252 -11.05 29.11 -10.96
N ALA A 253 -11.40 27.97 -10.36
CA ALA A 253 -11.29 26.66 -11.00
C ALA A 253 -12.06 26.61 -12.33
N LEU A 254 -13.24 27.24 -12.40
CA LEU A 254 -13.99 27.38 -13.65
C LEU A 254 -13.31 28.32 -14.65
N THR A 255 -12.83 29.48 -14.17
CA THR A 255 -12.15 30.50 -15.00
C THR A 255 -10.89 29.94 -15.67
N TYR A 256 -10.11 29.17 -14.92
CA TYR A 256 -8.91 28.49 -15.42
C TYR A 256 -9.19 27.13 -16.07
N LYS A 257 -10.46 26.79 -16.33
CA LYS A 257 -10.91 25.57 -17.03
C LYS A 257 -10.51 24.25 -16.35
N MET A 258 -10.20 24.30 -15.06
CA MET A 258 -9.93 23.12 -14.25
C MET A 258 -11.20 22.28 -14.05
N VAL A 259 -12.35 22.95 -13.96
CA VAL A 259 -13.67 22.29 -13.92
C VAL A 259 -14.54 22.76 -15.09
N ASP A 260 -15.54 21.94 -15.44
CA ASP A 260 -16.46 22.19 -16.54
C ASP A 260 -17.72 22.95 -16.11
N GLY A 261 -17.98 23.04 -14.80
CA GLY A 261 -19.11 23.79 -14.28
C GLY A 261 -19.17 23.80 -12.76
N LEU A 262 -19.87 24.82 -12.24
CA LEU A 262 -20.27 24.89 -10.85
C LEU A 262 -21.74 24.44 -10.76
N ARG A 263 -21.99 23.34 -10.04
CA ARG A 263 -23.30 22.67 -10.03
C ARG A 263 -23.63 22.15 -8.64
N TYR A 264 -24.91 22.14 -8.28
CA TYR A 264 -25.42 21.44 -7.12
C TYR A 264 -25.66 19.96 -7.42
N LYS A 265 -25.72 19.14 -6.36
CA LYS A 265 -25.90 17.69 -6.47
C LYS A 265 -27.19 17.32 -7.23
N ASP A 266 -28.28 18.05 -7.03
CA ASP A 266 -29.55 17.81 -7.72
C ASP A 266 -29.44 18.05 -9.23
N GLU A 267 -28.65 19.03 -9.67
CA GLU A 267 -28.35 19.25 -11.08
C GLU A 267 -27.58 18.07 -11.69
N ILE A 268 -26.61 17.51 -10.96
CA ILE A 268 -25.88 16.31 -11.39
C ILE A 268 -26.81 15.10 -11.48
N LEU A 269 -27.67 14.89 -10.48
CA LEU A 269 -28.66 13.81 -10.50
C LEU A 269 -29.63 13.96 -11.69
N ASN A 270 -30.04 15.18 -12.02
CA ASN A 270 -30.86 15.45 -13.20
C ASN A 270 -30.12 15.14 -14.51
N GLU A 271 -28.83 15.48 -14.62
CA GLU A 271 -28.01 15.12 -15.79
C GLU A 271 -27.88 13.61 -15.95
N LEU A 272 -27.62 12.87 -14.87
CA LEU A 272 -27.57 11.41 -14.87
C LEU A 272 -28.92 10.78 -15.27
N LYS A 273 -30.05 11.37 -14.86
CA LYS A 273 -31.40 10.90 -15.27
C LYS A 273 -31.61 11.09 -16.76
N ASN A 274 -31.18 12.24 -17.30
CA ASN A 274 -31.26 12.50 -18.75
C ASN A 274 -30.41 11.49 -19.55
N ILE A 275 -29.19 11.20 -19.10
CA ILE A 275 -28.31 10.22 -19.74
C ILE A 275 -28.94 8.82 -19.75
N THR A 276 -29.58 8.42 -18.64
CA THR A 276 -30.21 7.09 -18.49
C THR A 276 -31.65 7.02 -19.03
N GLY A 277 -32.15 8.08 -19.67
CA GLY A 277 -33.52 8.14 -20.20
C GLY A 277 -34.61 8.04 -19.12
N LYS A 278 -34.31 8.43 -17.87
CA LYS A 278 -35.24 8.40 -16.74
C LYS A 278 -35.94 9.74 -16.56
N ASP A 279 -37.23 9.71 -16.21
CA ASP A 279 -37.97 10.90 -15.82
C ASP A 279 -37.38 11.55 -14.56
N LYS A 280 -37.48 12.89 -14.47
CA LYS A 280 -36.97 13.67 -13.32
C LYS A 280 -37.51 13.20 -11.96
N LYS A 281 -38.72 12.65 -11.93
CA LYS A 281 -39.37 12.15 -10.70
C LYS A 281 -38.97 10.71 -10.34
N SER A 282 -38.39 9.96 -11.26
CA SER A 282 -37.98 8.58 -11.03
C SER A 282 -36.65 8.49 -10.27
N SER A 283 -36.43 7.38 -9.58
CA SER A 283 -35.14 7.03 -9.01
C SER A 283 -34.15 6.61 -10.12
N LEU A 284 -32.87 6.92 -9.91
CA LEU A 284 -31.80 6.42 -10.76
C LEU A 284 -31.56 4.94 -10.48
N ASN A 285 -31.41 4.16 -11.55
CA ASN A 285 -30.78 2.86 -11.43
C ASN A 285 -29.28 3.11 -11.22
N THR A 286 -28.75 2.72 -10.06
CA THR A 286 -27.33 2.84 -9.73
C THR A 286 -26.84 1.51 -9.22
N VAL A 287 -25.58 1.19 -9.53
CA VAL A 287 -24.87 0.03 -8.98
C VAL A 287 -23.52 0.51 -8.48
N SER A 288 -23.17 0.19 -7.23
CA SER A 288 -21.85 0.55 -6.69
C SER A 288 -20.76 -0.29 -7.36
N ILE A 289 -19.53 0.21 -7.40
CA ILE A 289 -18.42 -0.57 -7.97
C ILE A 289 -18.19 -1.89 -7.24
N ASN A 290 -18.33 -1.92 -5.89
CA ASN A 290 -18.18 -3.11 -5.07
C ASN A 290 -19.26 -4.15 -5.39
N ASP A 291 -20.52 -3.73 -5.55
CA ASP A 291 -21.59 -4.63 -5.95
C ASP A 291 -21.41 -5.10 -7.39
N TYR A 292 -20.98 -4.22 -8.29
CA TYR A 292 -20.77 -4.56 -9.69
C TYR A 292 -19.71 -5.64 -9.84
N ILE A 293 -18.52 -5.47 -9.24
CA ILE A 293 -17.43 -6.45 -9.33
C ILE A 293 -17.80 -7.78 -8.65
N ALA A 294 -18.52 -7.76 -7.53
CA ALA A 294 -18.95 -8.98 -6.84
C ALA A 294 -19.94 -9.82 -7.66
N ASN A 295 -20.71 -9.18 -8.55
CA ASN A 295 -21.69 -9.84 -9.42
C ASN A 295 -21.18 -10.05 -10.85
N LEU A 296 -19.96 -9.63 -11.17
CA LEU A 296 -19.34 -10.03 -12.42
C LEU A 296 -19.12 -11.55 -12.37
N PRO A 297 -19.42 -12.28 -13.46
CA PRO A 297 -19.04 -13.68 -13.55
C PRO A 297 -17.55 -13.77 -13.25
N ALA A 298 -17.14 -14.64 -12.31
CA ALA A 298 -15.74 -15.01 -12.14
C ALA A 298 -15.19 -15.31 -13.54
N GLU A 299 -14.03 -14.77 -13.92
CA GLU A 299 -13.48 -14.81 -15.29
C GLU A 299 -13.61 -16.23 -15.89
N THR A 300 -14.72 -16.45 -16.57
CA THR A 300 -15.17 -17.73 -17.17
C THR A 300 -15.01 -17.66 -18.68
N SER A 301 -14.51 -16.53 -19.20
CA SER A 301 -14.20 -16.36 -20.60
C SER A 301 -13.04 -17.25 -21.06
N SER A 302 -12.15 -17.65 -20.16
CA SER A 302 -11.08 -18.59 -20.46
C SER A 302 -11.43 -19.98 -19.91
N THR A 303 -11.66 -20.93 -20.80
CA THR A 303 -11.65 -22.36 -20.46
C THR A 303 -10.23 -22.93 -20.39
N SER A 304 -9.21 -22.06 -20.54
CA SER A 304 -7.81 -22.43 -20.53
C SER A 304 -7.43 -23.10 -19.21
N LYS A 305 -6.55 -24.09 -19.36
CA LYS A 305 -5.82 -24.73 -18.27
C LYS A 305 -4.55 -23.94 -17.90
N ASP A 306 -4.11 -23.03 -18.77
CA ASP A 306 -2.91 -22.23 -18.54
C ASP A 306 -3.20 -21.04 -17.63
N GLU A 307 -2.33 -20.83 -16.64
CA GLU A 307 -2.50 -19.78 -15.63
C GLU A 307 -1.28 -18.87 -15.53
N ILE A 308 -1.52 -17.62 -15.10
CA ILE A 308 -0.49 -16.69 -14.66
C ILE A 308 -0.71 -16.40 -13.19
N ALA A 309 0.29 -16.71 -12.37
CA ALA A 309 0.23 -16.46 -10.94
C ALA A 309 0.67 -15.04 -10.62
N VAL A 310 -0.21 -14.24 -10.02
CA VAL A 310 0.13 -12.96 -9.42
C VAL A 310 0.44 -13.18 -7.95
N ILE A 311 1.71 -12.98 -7.55
CA ILE A 311 2.13 -13.02 -6.15
C ILE A 311 2.14 -11.59 -5.62
N TYR A 312 1.20 -11.26 -4.74
CA TYR A 312 1.16 -9.98 -4.03
C TYR A 312 2.13 -9.97 -2.86
N ALA A 313 3.09 -9.05 -2.91
CA ALA A 313 4.04 -8.75 -1.85
C ALA A 313 3.82 -7.29 -1.41
N ASN A 314 2.91 -7.11 -0.44
CA ASN A 314 2.47 -5.80 0.05
C ASN A 314 2.84 -5.59 1.52
N GLY A 315 3.44 -4.43 1.83
CA GLY A 315 3.78 -4.01 3.19
C GLY A 315 5.23 -4.21 3.59
N ASP A 316 5.50 -4.19 4.89
CA ASP A 316 6.84 -4.30 5.46
C ASP A 316 7.37 -5.74 5.37
N ILE A 317 8.67 -5.92 5.08
CA ILE A 317 9.29 -7.24 4.95
C ILE A 317 9.80 -7.74 6.31
N VAL A 318 9.30 -8.91 6.73
CA VAL A 318 9.61 -9.54 8.01
C VAL A 318 9.98 -11.03 7.84
N GLY A 319 10.68 -11.59 8.83
CA GLY A 319 10.89 -13.04 8.87
C GLY A 319 9.62 -13.80 9.26
N GLY A 320 9.47 -15.03 8.80
CA GLY A 320 8.35 -15.90 9.16
C GLY A 320 7.11 -15.69 8.29
N GLU A 321 5.93 -15.83 8.89
CA GLU A 321 4.64 -15.87 8.17
C GLU A 321 4.13 -14.49 7.71
N GLY A 322 4.41 -13.43 8.46
CA GLY A 322 3.83 -12.11 8.20
C GLY A 322 2.30 -12.11 8.36
N SER A 323 1.62 -11.25 7.59
CA SER A 323 0.16 -11.09 7.59
C SER A 323 -0.34 -10.69 6.19
N ASP A 324 -1.60 -10.33 6.01
CA ASP A 324 -2.08 -9.76 4.73
C ASP A 324 -1.55 -8.34 4.46
N HIS A 325 -0.98 -7.68 5.48
CA HIS A 325 -0.38 -6.35 5.41
C HIS A 325 1.13 -6.35 5.66
N GLN A 326 1.77 -7.53 5.72
CA GLN A 326 3.21 -7.71 5.92
C GLN A 326 3.73 -8.82 5.03
N ILE A 327 4.88 -8.59 4.41
CA ILE A 327 5.58 -9.56 3.57
C ILE A 327 6.38 -10.50 4.48
N GLY A 328 5.80 -11.65 4.82
CA GLY A 328 6.50 -12.71 5.54
C GLY A 328 7.38 -13.55 4.60
N SER A 329 8.66 -13.71 4.96
CA SER A 329 9.62 -14.48 4.17
C SER A 329 9.14 -15.90 3.85
N GLU A 330 8.54 -16.60 4.80
CA GLU A 330 8.07 -17.97 4.63
C GLU A 330 6.81 -18.04 3.77
N ARG A 331 5.82 -17.19 4.05
CA ARG A 331 4.54 -17.18 3.33
C ARG A 331 4.73 -16.86 1.84
N ILE A 332 5.51 -15.82 1.53
CA ILE A 332 5.76 -15.41 0.15
C ILE A 332 6.68 -16.40 -0.57
N SER A 333 7.71 -16.93 0.10
CA SER A 333 8.56 -17.98 -0.50
C SER A 333 7.77 -19.24 -0.82
N ARG A 334 6.85 -19.66 0.05
CA ARG A 334 5.95 -20.79 -0.24
C ARG A 334 5.01 -20.49 -1.40
N ALA A 335 4.46 -19.29 -1.50
CA ALA A 335 3.61 -18.89 -2.62
C ALA A 335 4.36 -18.93 -3.96
N ILE A 336 5.57 -18.36 -4.01
CA ILE A 336 6.44 -18.41 -5.19
C ILE A 336 6.81 -19.87 -5.52
N ARG A 337 7.16 -20.68 -4.51
CA ARG A 337 7.48 -22.10 -4.68
C ARG A 337 6.30 -22.91 -5.23
N LYS A 338 5.08 -22.68 -4.70
CA LYS A 338 3.85 -23.32 -5.19
C LYS A 338 3.65 -22.97 -6.67
N ALA A 339 3.68 -21.69 -7.01
CA ALA A 339 3.54 -21.23 -8.39
C ALA A 339 4.65 -21.74 -9.33
N ARG A 340 5.87 -21.92 -8.81
CA ARG A 340 7.00 -22.49 -9.55
C ARG A 340 6.77 -23.96 -9.90
N LEU A 341 6.27 -24.75 -8.94
CA LEU A 341 6.14 -26.21 -9.05
C LEU A 341 4.83 -26.67 -9.71
N ASP A 342 3.84 -25.80 -9.84
CA ASP A 342 2.55 -26.11 -10.45
C ASP A 342 2.62 -26.06 -11.98
N ASP A 343 2.36 -27.17 -12.67
CA ASP A 343 2.47 -27.23 -14.14
C ASP A 343 1.43 -26.37 -14.88
N ASP A 344 0.31 -26.01 -14.26
CA ASP A 344 -0.76 -25.22 -14.90
C ASP A 344 -0.38 -23.73 -14.95
N ILE A 345 0.37 -23.27 -13.96
CA ILE A 345 0.96 -21.93 -13.96
C ILE A 345 2.09 -21.87 -14.99
N LYS A 346 2.04 -20.94 -15.94
CA LYS A 346 3.06 -20.81 -17.00
C LYS A 346 4.00 -19.64 -16.78
N ALA A 347 3.60 -18.64 -16.00
CA ALA A 347 4.42 -17.50 -15.63
C ALA A 347 4.01 -16.93 -14.26
N ILE A 348 4.94 -16.18 -13.65
CA ILE A 348 4.73 -15.50 -12.37
C ILE A 348 4.84 -13.99 -12.59
N VAL A 349 3.88 -13.24 -12.05
CA VAL A 349 3.96 -11.79 -11.86
C VAL A 349 4.14 -11.52 -10.36
N LEU A 350 5.31 -11.01 -9.97
CA LEU A 350 5.57 -10.57 -8.60
C LEU A 350 5.14 -9.10 -8.46
N ARG A 351 3.99 -8.86 -7.83
CA ARG A 351 3.46 -7.52 -7.57
C ARG A 351 4.01 -7.02 -6.23
N VAL A 352 4.91 -6.02 -6.26
CA VAL A 352 5.60 -5.51 -5.07
C VAL A 352 5.10 -4.11 -4.73
N ASN A 353 4.58 -3.92 -3.52
CA ASN A 353 4.34 -2.61 -2.92
C ASN A 353 4.93 -2.57 -1.50
N SER A 354 6.22 -2.23 -1.40
CA SER A 354 7.00 -2.31 -0.18
C SER A 354 8.14 -1.30 -0.13
N GLY A 355 8.26 -0.62 1.01
CA GLY A 355 9.46 0.13 1.38
C GLY A 355 10.61 -0.75 1.88
N GLY A 356 10.45 -2.07 1.93
CA GLY A 356 11.46 -3.02 2.41
C GLY A 356 11.29 -3.43 3.89
N GLY A 357 12.39 -3.77 4.54
CA GLY A 357 12.40 -4.32 5.91
C GLY A 357 13.64 -5.18 6.16
N SER A 358 13.45 -6.39 6.68
CA SER A 358 14.54 -7.32 6.98
C SER A 358 15.32 -7.73 5.71
N ALA A 359 16.63 -7.52 5.72
CA ALA A 359 17.50 -7.90 4.60
C ALA A 359 17.57 -9.42 4.42
N LEU A 360 17.64 -10.19 5.51
CA LEU A 360 17.64 -11.66 5.46
C LEU A 360 16.33 -12.20 4.89
N ALA A 361 15.19 -11.70 5.35
CA ALA A 361 13.87 -12.09 4.82
C ALA A 361 13.77 -11.80 3.31
N SER A 362 14.38 -10.70 2.85
CA SER A 362 14.43 -10.34 1.44
C SER A 362 15.29 -11.31 0.62
N ASP A 363 16.46 -11.76 1.13
CA ASP A 363 17.32 -12.75 0.45
C ASP A 363 16.64 -14.13 0.35
N VAL A 364 15.89 -14.54 1.39
CA VAL A 364 15.07 -15.77 1.37
C VAL A 364 14.05 -15.74 0.24
N ILE A 365 13.30 -14.65 0.09
CA ILE A 365 12.31 -14.48 -0.99
C ILE A 365 13.02 -14.40 -2.36
N TRP A 366 14.10 -13.61 -2.46
CA TRP A 366 14.90 -13.47 -3.69
C TRP A 366 15.38 -14.83 -4.21
N ARG A 367 15.74 -15.75 -3.30
CA ARG A 367 16.18 -17.09 -3.70
C ARG A 367 15.09 -17.86 -4.43
N GLU A 368 13.83 -17.80 -3.98
CA GLU A 368 12.73 -18.46 -4.70
C GLU A 368 12.44 -17.80 -6.05
N VAL A 369 12.61 -16.48 -6.18
CA VAL A 369 12.52 -15.77 -7.47
C VAL A 369 13.56 -16.29 -8.46
N ILE A 370 14.81 -16.44 -8.01
CA ILE A 370 15.91 -17.02 -8.82
C ILE A 370 15.59 -18.46 -9.24
N LEU A 371 15.11 -19.29 -8.31
CA LEU A 371 14.73 -20.67 -8.62
C LEU A 371 13.60 -20.72 -9.65
N SER A 372 12.64 -19.80 -9.56
CA SER A 372 11.48 -19.71 -10.45
C SER A 372 11.88 -19.30 -11.86
N LYS A 373 12.74 -18.29 -11.98
CA LYS A 373 13.26 -17.81 -13.27
C LYS A 373 13.97 -18.87 -14.11
N LYS A 374 14.52 -19.92 -13.47
CA LYS A 374 15.16 -21.04 -14.18
C LYS A 374 14.17 -21.94 -14.92
N VAL A 375 12.92 -21.96 -14.51
CA VAL A 375 11.89 -22.86 -15.06
C VAL A 375 10.76 -22.12 -15.74
N LYS A 376 10.46 -20.89 -15.32
CA LYS A 376 9.30 -20.10 -15.76
C LYS A 376 9.64 -18.62 -15.83
N PRO A 377 9.00 -17.85 -16.74
CA PRO A 377 9.10 -16.40 -16.74
C PRO A 377 8.63 -15.79 -15.41
N VAL A 378 9.44 -14.88 -14.85
CA VAL A 378 9.06 -14.10 -13.66
C VAL A 378 9.13 -12.61 -13.97
N ILE A 379 8.00 -11.92 -13.99
CA ILE A 379 7.90 -10.48 -14.24
C ILE A 379 7.62 -9.76 -12.94
N ALA A 380 8.37 -8.72 -12.60
CA ALA A 380 8.05 -7.86 -11.47
C ALA A 380 7.18 -6.68 -11.93
N SER A 381 6.14 -6.38 -11.15
CA SER A 381 5.35 -5.15 -11.25
C SER A 381 5.48 -4.39 -9.95
N PHE A 382 6.07 -3.22 -9.98
CA PHE A 382 6.21 -2.37 -8.80
C PHE A 382 5.02 -1.42 -8.70
N GLY A 383 4.44 -1.35 -7.50
CA GLY A 383 3.33 -0.45 -7.16
C GLY A 383 3.81 0.94 -6.80
N ASP A 384 3.19 1.51 -5.76
CA ASP A 384 3.52 2.84 -5.28
C ASP A 384 4.97 2.92 -4.81
N VAL A 385 5.42 1.90 -4.07
CA VAL A 385 6.80 1.80 -3.58
C VAL A 385 7.34 0.39 -3.82
N ALA A 386 8.56 0.26 -4.33
CA ALA A 386 9.31 -1.00 -4.34
C ALA A 386 10.78 -0.67 -4.14
N ALA A 387 11.12 -0.27 -2.92
CA ALA A 387 12.42 0.28 -2.57
C ALA A 387 13.11 -0.58 -1.51
N SER A 388 14.44 -0.55 -1.48
CA SER A 388 15.26 -1.27 -0.52
C SER A 388 14.98 -2.78 -0.58
N GLY A 389 14.56 -3.44 0.51
CA GLY A 389 14.13 -4.84 0.49
C GLY A 389 13.03 -5.14 -0.56
N GLY A 390 12.13 -4.19 -0.82
CA GLY A 390 11.13 -4.31 -1.89
C GLY A 390 11.77 -4.39 -3.28
N TYR A 391 12.84 -3.61 -3.52
CA TYR A 391 13.64 -3.74 -4.74
C TYR A 391 14.42 -5.06 -4.75
N TYR A 392 14.98 -5.46 -3.60
CA TYR A 392 15.75 -6.69 -3.44
C TYR A 392 14.97 -7.92 -3.93
N ILE A 393 13.73 -8.11 -3.47
CA ILE A 393 12.92 -9.28 -3.83
C ILE A 393 12.57 -9.31 -5.33
N GLY A 394 12.50 -8.14 -6.00
CA GLY A 394 12.15 -8.02 -7.41
C GLY A 394 13.33 -7.95 -8.39
N CYS A 395 14.54 -7.63 -7.92
CA CYS A 395 15.67 -7.26 -8.79
C CYS A 395 16.13 -8.38 -9.74
N ALA A 396 15.85 -9.64 -9.38
CA ALA A 396 16.20 -10.83 -10.16
C ALA A 396 15.19 -11.17 -11.27
N ALA A 397 14.04 -10.52 -11.33
CA ALA A 397 13.00 -10.79 -12.31
C ALA A 397 13.54 -10.69 -13.75
N ASP A 398 12.85 -11.36 -14.68
CA ASP A 398 13.13 -11.29 -16.11
C ASP A 398 12.90 -9.92 -16.71
N SER A 399 11.92 -9.20 -16.19
CA SER A 399 11.59 -7.82 -16.55
C SER A 399 10.94 -7.15 -15.34
N ILE A 400 11.24 -5.88 -15.13
CA ILE A 400 10.68 -5.04 -14.06
C ILE A 400 9.89 -3.91 -14.70
N PHE A 401 8.59 -3.87 -14.41
CA PHE A 401 7.67 -2.82 -14.79
C PHE A 401 7.46 -1.87 -13.62
N VAL A 402 7.57 -0.58 -13.88
CA VAL A 402 7.32 0.51 -12.93
C VAL A 402 6.37 1.51 -13.57
N GLN A 403 5.58 2.22 -12.78
CA GLN A 403 4.90 3.41 -13.28
C GLN A 403 5.83 4.63 -13.19
N PRO A 404 5.56 5.71 -13.93
CA PRO A 404 6.38 6.93 -13.87
C PRO A 404 6.57 7.48 -12.46
N ASN A 405 5.56 7.30 -11.61
CA ASN A 405 5.49 7.76 -10.22
C ASN A 405 5.73 6.65 -9.18
N THR A 406 6.15 5.44 -9.58
CA THR A 406 6.64 4.43 -8.65
C THR A 406 7.90 4.94 -7.95
N ILE A 407 7.99 4.79 -6.64
CA ILE A 407 9.22 5.03 -5.87
C ILE A 407 9.99 3.71 -5.73
N THR A 408 11.26 3.68 -6.13
CA THR A 408 12.08 2.45 -6.12
C THR A 408 13.56 2.75 -5.83
N GLY A 409 14.44 1.78 -6.04
CA GLY A 409 15.85 1.89 -5.68
C GLY A 409 16.05 1.73 -4.18
N SER A 410 16.63 2.74 -3.54
CA SER A 410 17.05 2.72 -2.13
C SER A 410 17.96 1.52 -1.78
N ILE A 411 18.84 1.16 -2.71
CA ILE A 411 19.79 0.05 -2.57
C ILE A 411 20.84 0.45 -1.55
N GLY A 412 20.61 0.09 -0.29
CA GLY A 412 21.43 0.48 0.84
C GLY A 412 20.89 -0.10 2.13
N VAL A 413 21.76 -0.14 3.15
CA VAL A 413 21.56 -0.96 4.35
C VAL A 413 21.95 -0.16 5.58
N PHE A 414 21.19 -0.30 6.67
CA PHE A 414 21.49 0.32 7.95
C PHE A 414 21.07 -0.54 9.14
N GLY A 415 21.60 -0.20 10.32
CA GLY A 415 21.20 -0.68 11.62
C GLY A 415 21.18 0.48 12.63
N ILE A 416 20.24 0.41 13.58
CA ILE A 416 20.09 1.37 14.68
C ILE A 416 20.10 0.57 15.98
N ILE A 417 21.01 0.89 16.89
CA ILE A 417 21.03 0.33 18.24
C ILE A 417 20.80 1.48 19.22
N PRO A 418 19.65 1.56 19.92
CA PRO A 418 19.43 2.59 20.92
C PRO A 418 20.32 2.33 22.14
N ASN A 419 20.88 3.40 22.71
CA ASN A 419 21.59 3.41 23.97
C ASN A 419 20.79 4.23 24.98
N PHE A 420 20.22 3.53 25.96
CA PHE A 420 19.41 4.08 27.05
C PHE A 420 20.24 4.35 28.31
N GLN A 421 21.57 4.22 28.29
CA GLN A 421 22.40 4.35 29.50
C GLN A 421 22.12 5.66 30.25
N ASN A 422 22.08 6.80 29.54
CA ASN A 422 21.85 8.09 30.20
C ASN A 422 20.40 8.25 30.68
N LEU A 423 19.42 7.68 29.98
CA LEU A 423 18.05 7.61 30.46
C LEU A 423 17.96 6.79 31.76
N LEU A 424 18.48 5.57 31.74
CA LEU A 424 18.34 4.63 32.84
C LEU A 424 19.15 5.09 34.05
N ASN A 425 20.44 5.38 33.87
CA ASN A 425 21.34 5.70 34.97
C ASN A 425 21.07 7.11 35.52
N ASN A 426 21.11 8.13 34.65
CA ASN A 426 21.16 9.52 35.11
C ASN A 426 19.77 10.13 35.37
N LYS A 427 18.72 9.64 34.71
CA LYS A 427 17.36 10.17 34.89
C LYS A 427 16.49 9.30 35.80
N LEU A 428 16.63 7.97 35.70
CA LEU A 428 15.79 7.03 36.45
C LEU A 428 16.51 6.38 37.64
N GLY A 429 17.84 6.51 37.75
CA GLY A 429 18.61 5.88 38.81
C GLY A 429 18.70 4.35 38.72
N ILE A 430 18.42 3.76 37.56
CA ILE A 430 18.46 2.32 37.31
C ILE A 430 19.86 1.94 36.82
N THR A 431 20.53 1.02 37.52
CA THR A 431 21.87 0.54 37.18
C THR A 431 21.88 -0.95 36.84
N PHE A 432 22.94 -1.40 36.18
CA PHE A 432 23.11 -2.78 35.73
C PHE A 432 24.53 -3.25 36.06
N ASP A 433 24.64 -4.46 36.59
CA ASP A 433 25.91 -5.16 36.84
C ASP A 433 25.77 -6.61 36.35
N GLY A 434 26.81 -7.16 35.74
CA GLY A 434 26.73 -8.45 35.07
C GLY A 434 28.08 -9.07 34.78
N VAL A 435 28.06 -10.41 34.69
CA VAL A 435 29.22 -11.23 34.31
C VAL A 435 29.02 -11.80 32.91
N LYS A 436 30.12 -12.01 32.17
CA LYS A 436 30.07 -12.55 30.81
C LYS A 436 30.91 -13.81 30.72
N THR A 437 30.36 -14.83 30.07
CA THR A 437 31.09 -16.06 29.73
C THR A 437 31.96 -15.91 28.48
N GLY A 438 31.71 -14.88 27.67
CA GLY A 438 32.52 -14.52 26.50
C GLY A 438 32.53 -13.01 26.27
N GLN A 439 33.58 -12.50 25.63
CA GLN A 439 33.84 -11.06 25.47
C GLN A 439 32.65 -10.28 24.87
N TYR A 440 31.93 -10.88 23.92
CA TYR A 440 30.82 -10.26 23.18
C TYR A 440 29.44 -10.84 23.53
N ALA A 441 29.29 -11.55 24.66
CA ALA A 441 28.05 -12.24 25.03
C ALA A 441 26.83 -11.30 25.19
N ASP A 442 27.07 -10.00 25.38
CA ASP A 442 26.06 -8.94 25.52
C ASP A 442 26.15 -7.91 24.36
N ILE A 443 26.68 -8.32 23.20
CA ILE A 443 26.65 -7.47 22.00
C ILE A 443 25.22 -7.04 21.68
N MET A 444 25.06 -5.80 21.20
CA MET A 444 23.75 -5.14 21.00
C MET A 444 22.98 -4.83 22.29
N SER A 445 23.63 -4.86 23.46
CA SER A 445 23.01 -4.34 24.68
C SER A 445 22.62 -2.88 24.52
N VAL A 446 21.44 -2.54 25.02
CA VAL A 446 20.84 -1.19 24.91
C VAL A 446 21.03 -0.34 26.17
N ASN A 447 21.60 -0.90 27.24
CA ASN A 447 21.84 -0.20 28.51
C ASN A 447 23.24 0.44 28.63
N ARG A 448 24.06 0.32 27.58
CA ARG A 448 25.42 0.88 27.48
C ARG A 448 25.75 1.19 26.01
N PRO A 449 26.73 2.06 25.72
CA PRO A 449 27.19 2.25 24.34
C PRO A 449 27.87 0.98 23.80
N LEU A 450 27.86 0.85 22.48
CA LEU A 450 28.65 -0.15 21.77
C LEU A 450 30.14 0.16 21.95
N THR A 451 30.92 -0.87 22.27
CA THR A 451 32.37 -0.79 22.24
C THR A 451 32.87 -0.70 20.79
N ALA A 452 34.12 -0.26 20.61
CA ALA A 452 34.73 -0.20 19.28
C ALA A 452 34.74 -1.57 18.56
N GLY A 453 35.01 -2.65 19.30
CA GLY A 453 34.98 -4.02 18.76
C GLY A 453 33.59 -4.46 18.33
N GLU A 454 32.55 -4.19 19.13
CA GLU A 454 31.16 -4.50 18.77
C GLU A 454 30.69 -3.70 17.56
N ARG A 455 31.03 -2.40 17.50
CA ARG A 455 30.74 -1.55 16.34
C ARG A 455 31.42 -2.10 15.08
N PHE A 456 32.66 -2.56 15.17
CA PHE A 456 33.38 -3.18 14.05
C PHE A 456 32.70 -4.48 13.56
N ILE A 457 32.28 -5.35 14.49
CA ILE A 457 31.57 -6.59 14.15
C ILE A 457 30.27 -6.27 13.40
N ILE A 458 29.44 -5.37 13.94
CA ILE A 458 28.15 -5.03 13.32
C ILE A 458 28.36 -4.28 11.99
N GLN A 459 29.36 -3.40 11.88
CA GLN A 459 29.70 -2.75 10.61
C GLN A 459 30.15 -3.75 9.54
N THR A 460 30.90 -4.80 9.94
CA THR A 460 31.31 -5.87 9.03
C THR A 460 30.09 -6.61 8.48
N ASP A 461 29.11 -6.91 9.33
CA ASP A 461 27.84 -7.52 8.90
C ASP A 461 27.05 -6.60 7.95
N VAL A 462 26.89 -5.32 8.28
CA VAL A 462 26.23 -4.33 7.41
C VAL A 462 26.94 -4.21 6.05
N ASN A 463 28.27 -4.21 6.03
CA ASN A 463 29.06 -4.21 4.79
C ASN A 463 28.81 -5.48 3.97
N HIS A 464 28.77 -6.65 4.62
CA HIS A 464 28.50 -7.92 3.94
C HIS A 464 27.10 -7.98 3.33
N VAL A 465 26.09 -7.48 4.05
CA VAL A 465 24.72 -7.39 3.54
C VAL A 465 24.62 -6.42 2.37
N TYR A 466 25.28 -5.26 2.45
CA TYR A 466 25.34 -4.31 1.32
C TYR A 466 26.02 -4.93 0.10
N ASP A 467 27.15 -5.60 0.29
CA ASP A 467 27.90 -6.28 -0.77
C ASP A 467 27.04 -7.35 -1.46
N SER A 468 26.31 -8.14 -0.67
CA SER A 468 25.37 -9.13 -1.18
C SER A 468 24.25 -8.46 -1.97
N PHE A 469 23.68 -7.36 -1.46
CA PHE A 469 22.59 -6.65 -2.13
C PHE A 469 23.04 -6.09 -3.49
N ILE A 470 24.15 -5.35 -3.55
CA ILE A 470 24.64 -4.82 -4.84
C ILE A 470 25.02 -5.95 -5.80
N THR A 471 25.47 -7.10 -5.30
CA THR A 471 25.73 -8.30 -6.12
C THR A 471 24.43 -8.86 -6.70
N ARG A 472 23.36 -8.99 -5.91
CA ARG A 472 22.05 -9.46 -6.42
C ARG A 472 21.50 -8.55 -7.51
N VAL A 473 21.63 -7.23 -7.31
CA VAL A 473 21.19 -6.24 -8.31
C VAL A 473 22.08 -6.31 -9.55
N ALA A 474 23.40 -6.41 -9.39
CA ALA A 474 24.35 -6.55 -10.50
C ALA A 474 24.00 -7.76 -11.37
N ASP A 475 23.80 -8.93 -10.74
CA ASP A 475 23.44 -10.18 -11.42
C ASP A 475 22.07 -10.07 -12.11
N GLY A 476 21.05 -9.57 -11.40
CA GLY A 476 19.68 -9.46 -11.90
C GLY A 476 19.53 -8.46 -13.05
N ARG A 477 20.29 -7.36 -13.00
CA ARG A 477 20.20 -6.23 -13.94
C ARG A 477 21.32 -6.21 -14.98
N LYS A 478 22.20 -7.23 -14.99
CA LYS A 478 23.36 -7.36 -15.89
C LYS A 478 24.27 -6.12 -15.84
N LYS A 479 24.56 -5.65 -14.63
CA LYS A 479 25.46 -4.52 -14.34
C LYS A 479 26.65 -5.01 -13.53
N THR A 480 27.73 -4.24 -13.49
CA THR A 480 28.81 -4.50 -12.52
C THR A 480 28.42 -3.98 -11.15
N LYS A 481 29.03 -4.53 -10.08
CA LYS A 481 28.83 -4.01 -8.71
C LYS A 481 29.16 -2.52 -8.61
N ALA A 482 30.22 -2.06 -9.27
CA ALA A 482 30.60 -0.64 -9.29
C ALA A 482 29.54 0.24 -9.97
N GLN A 483 28.91 -0.22 -11.06
CA GLN A 483 27.81 0.50 -11.69
C GLN A 483 26.60 0.59 -10.76
N VAL A 484 26.26 -0.51 -10.07
CA VAL A 484 25.15 -0.51 -9.10
C VAL A 484 25.46 0.41 -7.93
N ASP A 485 26.68 0.36 -7.38
CA ASP A 485 27.10 1.19 -6.26
C ASP A 485 27.00 2.69 -6.59
N SER A 486 27.37 3.08 -7.82
CA SER A 486 27.29 4.48 -8.30
C SER A 486 25.86 5.07 -8.34
N ILE A 487 24.84 4.23 -8.47
CA ILE A 487 23.41 4.61 -8.43
C ILE A 487 22.68 4.05 -7.20
N GLY A 488 23.45 3.45 -6.28
CA GLY A 488 23.02 2.80 -5.06
C GLY A 488 23.27 3.68 -3.85
N GLY A 489 23.92 3.16 -2.82
CA GLY A 489 24.22 3.94 -1.61
C GLY A 489 23.00 4.48 -0.87
N GLY A 490 21.84 3.82 -1.02
CA GLY A 490 20.56 4.23 -0.45
C GLY A 490 19.73 5.17 -1.31
N HIS A 491 20.19 5.57 -2.51
CA HIS A 491 19.51 6.55 -3.35
C HIS A 491 18.12 6.07 -3.82
N VAL A 492 17.10 6.88 -3.54
CA VAL A 492 15.71 6.65 -3.96
C VAL A 492 15.50 7.20 -5.38
N TRP A 493 14.84 6.44 -6.24
CA TRP A 493 14.56 6.81 -7.62
C TRP A 493 13.05 6.77 -7.90
N ILE A 494 12.56 7.67 -8.75
CA ILE A 494 11.24 7.52 -9.36
C ILE A 494 11.30 6.57 -10.55
N GLY A 495 10.17 6.00 -10.97
CA GLY A 495 10.12 4.97 -11.99
C GLY A 495 10.69 5.41 -13.34
N THR A 496 10.47 6.68 -13.75
CA THR A 496 11.10 7.24 -14.97
C THR A 496 12.62 7.18 -14.92
N ASP A 497 13.22 7.54 -13.80
CA ASP A 497 14.68 7.55 -13.65
C ASP A 497 15.24 6.14 -13.40
N ALA A 498 14.48 5.27 -12.74
CA ALA A 498 14.81 3.85 -12.57
C ALA A 498 14.90 3.12 -13.92
N VAL A 499 14.06 3.47 -14.90
CA VAL A 499 14.20 2.93 -16.26
C VAL A 499 15.44 3.52 -16.95
N LYS A 500 15.67 4.84 -16.86
CA LYS A 500 16.84 5.48 -17.48
C LYS A 500 18.18 4.94 -16.96
N ASN A 501 18.29 4.69 -15.65
CA ASN A 501 19.51 4.15 -15.04
C ASN A 501 19.61 2.61 -15.08
N GLY A 502 18.56 1.93 -15.59
CA GLY A 502 18.51 0.49 -15.79
C GLY A 502 18.19 -0.34 -14.55
N LEU A 503 17.72 0.29 -13.46
CA LEU A 503 17.15 -0.41 -12.30
C LEU A 503 15.78 -1.03 -12.60
N ALA A 504 15.05 -0.50 -13.58
CA ALA A 504 13.82 -1.07 -14.15
C ALA A 504 13.94 -1.21 -15.67
N ASP A 505 13.05 -2.00 -16.29
CA ASP A 505 13.09 -2.26 -17.73
C ASP A 505 12.12 -1.38 -18.52
N ARG A 506 10.92 -1.15 -17.96
CA ARG A 506 9.82 -0.49 -18.70
C ARG A 506 8.96 0.35 -17.77
N LEU A 507 8.52 1.48 -18.33
CA LEU A 507 7.32 2.15 -17.84
C LEU A 507 6.11 1.36 -18.30
N GLY A 508 5.21 1.01 -17.38
CA GLY A 508 3.98 0.29 -17.73
C GLY A 508 3.08 -0.01 -16.53
N SER A 509 1.86 -0.41 -16.85
CA SER A 509 0.83 -0.78 -15.88
C SER A 509 0.98 -2.21 -15.35
N PHE A 510 0.23 -2.55 -14.31
CA PHE A 510 0.07 -3.92 -13.83
C PHE A 510 -0.40 -4.88 -14.94
N ASN A 511 -1.33 -4.43 -15.79
CA ASN A 511 -1.79 -5.22 -16.94
C ASN A 511 -0.68 -5.44 -17.99
N ASP A 512 0.25 -4.50 -18.16
CA ASP A 512 1.37 -4.67 -19.08
C ASP A 512 2.35 -5.73 -18.56
N ALA A 513 2.55 -5.82 -17.24
CA ALA A 513 3.33 -6.90 -16.63
C ALA A 513 2.68 -8.29 -16.85
N ILE A 514 1.35 -8.41 -16.69
CA ILE A 514 0.61 -9.65 -16.98
C ILE A 514 0.75 -10.03 -18.46
N LYS A 515 0.55 -9.08 -19.38
CA LYS A 515 0.72 -9.32 -20.82
C LYS A 515 2.16 -9.71 -21.18
N ALA A 516 3.15 -9.10 -20.54
CA ALA A 516 4.55 -9.45 -20.73
C ALA A 516 4.87 -10.87 -20.22
N ALA A 517 4.26 -11.27 -19.10
CA ALA A 517 4.36 -12.63 -18.57
C ALA A 517 3.77 -13.64 -19.56
N ALA A 518 2.54 -13.40 -20.04
CA ALA A 518 1.88 -14.23 -21.06
C ALA A 518 2.71 -14.36 -22.33
N LYS A 519 3.19 -13.23 -22.86
CA LYS A 519 4.02 -13.19 -24.07
C LYS A 519 5.31 -13.98 -23.88
N LYS A 520 5.96 -13.86 -22.72
CA LYS A 520 7.22 -14.57 -22.44
C LYS A 520 7.00 -16.08 -22.22
N ALA A 521 5.84 -16.46 -21.69
CA ALA A 521 5.38 -17.85 -21.61
C ALA A 521 4.84 -18.42 -22.93
N LYS A 522 4.67 -17.57 -23.97
CA LYS A 522 4.12 -17.93 -25.28
C LYS A 522 2.69 -18.47 -25.22
N ILE A 523 1.87 -17.90 -24.34
CA ILE A 523 0.44 -18.21 -24.20
C ILE A 523 -0.42 -17.01 -24.57
N SER A 524 -1.59 -17.27 -25.14
CA SER A 524 -2.56 -16.25 -25.58
C SER A 524 -3.88 -16.28 -24.83
N ASP A 525 -4.26 -17.44 -24.27
CA ASP A 525 -5.46 -17.64 -23.47
C ASP A 525 -5.08 -18.24 -22.12
N PHE A 526 -5.43 -17.56 -21.03
CA PHE A 526 -5.00 -17.90 -19.68
C PHE A 526 -5.91 -17.29 -18.62
N LYS A 527 -5.82 -17.84 -17.41
CA LYS A 527 -6.44 -17.26 -16.20
C LYS A 527 -5.41 -16.57 -15.34
N VAL A 528 -5.83 -15.54 -14.62
CA VAL A 528 -5.01 -14.91 -13.57
C VAL A 528 -5.41 -15.50 -12.23
N VAL A 529 -4.44 -16.09 -11.53
CA VAL A 529 -4.63 -16.64 -10.18
C VAL A 529 -3.80 -15.85 -9.18
N GLU A 530 -4.40 -15.54 -8.02
CA GLU A 530 -3.83 -14.61 -7.06
C GLU A 530 -3.30 -15.33 -5.81
N TYR A 531 -2.06 -15.02 -5.44
CA TYR A 531 -1.35 -15.61 -4.31
C TYR A 531 -0.70 -14.52 -3.42
N PRO A 532 -0.36 -14.83 -2.16
CA PRO A 532 -0.76 -16.03 -1.43
C PRO A 532 -2.30 -16.12 -1.28
N GLU A 533 -2.82 -17.29 -0.93
CA GLU A 533 -4.23 -17.39 -0.51
C GLU A 533 -4.47 -16.39 0.64
N LYS A 534 -5.59 -15.67 0.58
CA LYS A 534 -5.94 -14.68 1.61
C LYS A 534 -6.08 -15.39 2.96
N ILE A 535 -5.73 -14.72 4.05
CA ILE A 535 -5.93 -15.31 5.37
C ILE A 535 -7.44 -15.32 5.61
N ASP A 536 -7.97 -16.50 5.97
CA ASP A 536 -9.36 -16.64 6.38
C ASP A 536 -9.72 -15.54 7.41
N PRO A 537 -10.79 -14.75 7.19
CA PRO A 537 -11.07 -13.57 8.01
C PRO A 537 -11.26 -13.88 9.50
N LEU A 538 -11.81 -15.05 9.85
CA LEU A 538 -11.98 -15.46 11.25
C LEU A 538 -10.63 -15.81 11.89
N LYS A 539 -9.78 -16.55 11.17
CA LYS A 539 -8.40 -16.81 11.62
C LYS A 539 -7.60 -15.53 11.76
N GLY A 540 -7.71 -14.63 10.79
CA GLY A 540 -7.06 -13.31 10.80
C GLY A 540 -7.51 -12.46 11.99
N PHE A 541 -8.82 -12.41 12.24
CA PHE A 541 -9.40 -11.72 13.38
C PHE A 541 -8.90 -12.30 14.71
N LEU A 542 -8.95 -13.62 14.91
CA LEU A 542 -8.50 -14.24 16.15
C LEU A 542 -6.99 -14.05 16.40
N ALA A 543 -6.17 -14.15 15.35
CA ALA A 543 -4.74 -13.93 15.44
C ALA A 543 -4.40 -12.46 15.77
N SER A 544 -5.22 -11.51 15.30
CA SER A 544 -4.94 -10.08 15.38
C SER A 544 -5.81 -9.34 16.40
N ALA A 545 -6.77 -10.00 17.08
CA ALA A 545 -7.79 -9.34 17.89
C ALA A 545 -7.18 -8.43 18.98
N LYS A 546 -6.17 -8.93 19.69
CA LYS A 546 -5.46 -8.15 20.72
C LYS A 546 -4.75 -6.94 20.12
N GLU A 547 -4.11 -7.10 18.97
CA GLU A 547 -3.37 -6.04 18.29
C GLU A 547 -4.32 -5.00 17.68
N ASN A 548 -5.38 -5.42 17.02
CA ASN A 548 -6.41 -4.56 16.44
C ASN A 548 -7.10 -3.70 17.49
N ILE A 549 -7.46 -4.29 18.65
CA ILE A 549 -8.02 -3.54 19.77
C ILE A 549 -7.01 -2.50 20.27
N SER A 550 -5.75 -2.88 20.46
CA SER A 550 -4.70 -1.95 20.87
C SER A 550 -4.53 -0.81 19.88
N VAL A 551 -4.48 -1.10 18.58
CA VAL A 551 -4.33 -0.12 17.49
C VAL A 551 -5.52 0.83 17.44
N TYR A 552 -6.75 0.31 17.54
CA TYR A 552 -7.97 1.13 17.54
C TYR A 552 -7.96 2.16 18.67
N TYR A 553 -7.73 1.71 19.91
CA TYR A 553 -7.68 2.62 21.06
C TYR A 553 -6.50 3.59 20.94
N THR A 554 -5.32 3.13 20.53
CA THR A 554 -4.15 4.01 20.37
C THR A 554 -4.39 5.08 19.30
N LYS A 555 -5.02 4.74 18.17
CA LYS A 555 -5.37 5.69 17.12
C LYS A 555 -6.43 6.69 17.60
N LYS A 556 -7.43 6.22 18.35
CA LYS A 556 -8.48 7.07 18.94
C LYS A 556 -7.92 8.08 19.93
N GLU A 557 -7.00 7.67 20.80
CA GLU A 557 -6.40 8.55 21.81
C GLU A 557 -5.36 9.51 21.21
N LEU A 558 -4.56 9.06 20.23
CA LEU A 558 -3.47 9.87 19.68
C LEU A 558 -3.86 10.73 18.46
N GLY A 559 -4.98 10.43 17.79
CA GLY A 559 -5.39 11.13 16.57
C GLY A 559 -4.29 11.16 15.51
N GLU A 560 -3.97 12.33 14.97
CA GLU A 560 -2.90 12.50 13.97
C GLU A 560 -1.51 12.10 14.50
N ASN A 561 -1.28 12.18 15.83
CA ASN A 561 -0.02 11.81 16.45
C ASN A 561 0.22 10.29 16.47
N TYR A 562 -0.79 9.48 16.18
CA TYR A 562 -0.65 8.03 16.07
C TYR A 562 0.45 7.63 15.07
N LEU A 563 0.58 8.38 13.98
CA LEU A 563 1.58 8.12 12.94
C LEU A 563 3.01 8.35 13.45
N ILE A 564 3.20 9.37 14.28
CA ILE A 564 4.47 9.65 14.94
C ILE A 564 4.79 8.53 15.93
N PHE A 565 3.82 8.13 16.75
CA PHE A 565 3.96 7.01 17.67
C PHE A 565 4.35 5.71 16.94
N LYS A 566 3.67 5.39 15.84
CA LYS A 566 3.97 4.20 15.02
C LYS A 566 5.38 4.26 14.43
N GLN A 567 5.84 5.43 13.98
CA GLN A 567 7.22 5.61 13.50
C GLN A 567 8.24 5.38 14.62
N MET A 568 7.99 5.92 15.81
CA MET A 568 8.85 5.68 16.99
C MET A 568 8.86 4.21 17.37
N GLN A 569 7.70 3.55 17.43
CA GLN A 569 7.59 2.12 17.72
C GLN A 569 8.35 1.28 16.70
N LYS A 570 8.18 1.55 15.39
CA LYS A 570 8.92 0.88 14.32
C LYS A 570 10.45 1.04 14.52
N ALA A 571 10.92 2.24 14.84
CA ALA A 571 12.35 2.48 15.05
C ALA A 571 12.93 1.73 16.26
N ILE A 572 12.11 1.49 17.30
CA ILE A 572 12.50 0.76 18.51
C ILE A 572 12.45 -0.76 18.32
N VAL A 573 11.45 -1.26 17.60
CA VAL A 573 11.16 -2.71 17.47
C VAL A 573 11.94 -3.38 16.33
N ASN A 574 12.34 -2.63 15.30
CA ASN A 574 13.13 -3.19 14.20
C ASN A 574 14.56 -3.52 14.66
N SER A 575 14.80 -4.77 15.03
CA SER A 575 16.13 -5.30 15.33
C SER A 575 16.84 -5.84 14.08
N GLY A 576 18.17 -5.90 14.12
CA GLY A 576 18.99 -6.44 13.04
C GLY A 576 19.18 -5.51 11.83
N VAL A 577 19.86 -6.02 10.80
CA VAL A 577 20.23 -5.26 9.59
C VAL A 577 19.04 -5.05 8.67
N GLN A 578 18.75 -3.79 8.37
CA GLN A 578 17.57 -3.37 7.61
C GLN A 578 17.92 -2.94 6.19
N ALA A 579 17.20 -3.49 5.22
CA ALA A 579 17.03 -2.95 3.88
C ALA A 579 15.65 -2.29 3.83
N ARG A 580 15.54 -1.08 4.39
CA ARG A 580 14.28 -0.30 4.42
C ARG A 580 14.42 1.10 3.84
N MET A 581 13.38 1.62 3.22
CA MET A 581 13.28 3.00 2.75
C MET A 581 13.12 3.97 3.93
N ASP A 582 13.47 5.23 3.69
CA ASP A 582 13.73 6.23 4.71
C ASP A 582 12.53 6.57 5.61
N TYR A 583 11.32 6.66 5.04
CA TYR A 583 10.07 6.92 5.74
C TYR A 583 8.87 6.61 4.84
N GLU A 584 7.66 6.52 5.41
CA GLU A 584 6.42 6.55 4.63
C GLU A 584 6.35 7.92 3.93
N VAL A 585 6.63 7.95 2.62
CA VAL A 585 6.62 9.19 1.84
C VAL A 585 5.20 9.73 1.83
N LYS A 586 4.97 10.77 2.63
CA LYS A 586 3.74 11.55 2.59
C LYS A 586 3.96 12.75 1.70
N ILE A 587 3.25 12.76 0.59
CA ILE A 587 3.16 13.90 -0.29
C ILE A 587 1.83 14.58 0.01
N LYS A 588 1.89 15.84 0.43
CA LYS A 588 0.73 16.70 0.65
C LYS A 588 0.58 17.66 -0.52
#